data_AF-A0A662J3R5-F1
#
_entry.id   AF-A0A662J3R5-F1
#
_cell.length_a   1.000
_cell.length_b   1.000
_cell.length_c   1.000
_cell.angle_alpha   90.00
_cell.angle_beta   90.00
_cell.angle_gamma   90.00
#
_symmetry.space_group_name_H-M   'P 1'
#
loop_
_entity.id
_entity.type
_entity.pdbx_description
1 polymer ?
#
loop_
_entity_poly.entity_id
_entity_poly.type
_entity_poly.pdbx_seq_one_letter_code
_entity_poly.pdbx_strand_id
1 'polypeptide(L)'
;MKVKVSLRYVEESKGFIALTRHFTSGFVVEQLLGQVDLESLREELPQEALRGLVEGRRVVIRDVGLASKILELFNRRPSESSFIELLLEPLE
;
A
#
# COMPACT_ATOMS: atom_id res chain seq x y z
N MET A 1 12.86 12.61 -0.04
CA MET A 1 11.62 12.88 -0.82
C MET A 1 10.45 12.47 0.05
N LYS A 2 9.35 13.24 0.12
CA LYS A 2 8.20 12.85 0.93
C LYS A 2 7.22 12.02 0.11
N VAL A 3 6.60 11.04 0.74
CA VAL A 3 5.55 10.22 0.14
C VAL A 3 4.26 10.30 0.98
N LYS A 4 3.13 10.36 0.28
CA LYS A 4 1.78 10.24 0.83
C LYS A 4 1.39 8.77 0.88
N VAL A 5 0.88 8.35 2.03
CA VAL A 5 0.43 6.97 2.25
C VAL A 5 -1.08 6.96 2.38
N SER A 6 -1.73 6.14 1.56
CA SER A 6 -3.18 5.92 1.59
C SER A 6 -3.49 4.42 1.69
N LEU A 7 -4.56 4.07 2.39
CA LEU A 7 -5.04 2.72 2.60
C LEU A 7 -6.23 2.47 1.67
N ARG A 8 -6.29 1.30 1.03
CA ARG A 8 -7.42 0.88 0.20
C ARG A 8 -7.99 -0.45 0.66
N TYR A 9 -9.31 -0.50 0.84
CA TYR A 9 -10.03 -1.72 1.20
C TYR A 9 -10.45 -2.50 -0.04
N VAL A 10 -10.20 -3.80 -0.03
CA VAL A 10 -10.59 -4.74 -1.10
C VAL A 10 -11.44 -5.85 -0.48
N GLU A 11 -12.56 -6.22 -1.12
CA GLU A 11 -13.46 -7.27 -0.61
C GLU A 11 -12.77 -8.64 -0.49
N GLU A 12 -12.82 -9.24 0.70
CA GLU A 12 -12.19 -10.52 1.07
C GLU A 12 -12.69 -11.71 0.22
N SER A 13 -13.98 -11.71 -0.17
CA SER A 13 -14.62 -12.72 -1.03
C SER A 13 -14.03 -12.78 -2.45
N LYS A 14 -13.26 -11.76 -2.85
CA LYS A 14 -12.51 -11.70 -4.11
C LYS A 14 -11.02 -11.94 -3.93
N GLY A 15 -10.48 -11.91 -2.70
CA GLY A 15 -9.05 -12.12 -2.41
C GLY A 15 -8.55 -13.53 -2.71
N PHE A 16 -9.36 -14.56 -2.42
CA PHE A 16 -9.00 -15.96 -2.71
C PHE A 16 -9.06 -16.28 -4.22
N ILE A 17 -9.99 -15.68 -4.96
CA ILE A 17 -10.13 -15.84 -6.42
C ILE A 17 -9.10 -14.97 -7.19
N ALA A 18 -8.71 -13.81 -6.65
CA ALA A 18 -7.73 -12.91 -7.27
C ALA A 18 -6.28 -13.42 -7.19
N LEU A 19 -5.95 -14.30 -6.24
CA LEU A 19 -4.65 -15.00 -6.24
C LEU A 19 -4.49 -15.97 -7.42
N THR A 20 -5.59 -16.33 -8.11
CA THR A 20 -5.57 -17.30 -9.23
C THR A 20 -6.08 -16.77 -10.57
N ARG A 21 -6.71 -15.58 -10.66
CA ARG A 21 -7.20 -15.05 -11.95
C ARG A 21 -7.03 -13.53 -12.09
N HIS A 22 -6.38 -13.15 -13.19
CA HIS A 22 -6.40 -11.81 -13.76
C HIS A 22 -7.84 -11.25 -13.88
N PHE A 23 -8.04 -10.07 -13.26
CA PHE A 23 -9.09 -9.03 -13.36
C PHE A 23 -10.59 -9.40 -13.56
N THR A 24 -11.46 -8.95 -12.63
CA THR A 24 -12.49 -7.89 -12.80
C THR A 24 -13.34 -7.65 -11.53
N SER A 25 -13.74 -6.40 -11.31
CA SER A 25 -14.52 -5.80 -10.18
C SER A 25 -13.73 -5.61 -8.85
N GLY A 26 -13.56 -4.43 -8.28
CA GLY A 26 -14.17 -3.13 -8.52
C GLY A 26 -14.75 -2.55 -7.24
N PHE A 27 -13.92 -2.24 -6.25
CA PHE A 27 -14.18 -1.21 -5.22
C PHE A 27 -12.85 -0.58 -4.79
N VAL A 28 -12.83 0.75 -4.69
CA VAL A 28 -11.67 1.54 -4.25
C VAL A 28 -12.18 2.46 -3.14
N VAL A 29 -11.83 2.16 -1.89
CA VAL A 29 -12.08 3.06 -0.76
C VAL A 29 -10.74 3.59 -0.30
N GLU A 30 -10.38 4.82 -0.66
CA GLU A 30 -9.11 5.45 -0.30
C GLU A 30 -9.20 6.15 1.06
N GLN A 31 -8.37 5.76 2.02
CA GLN A 31 -8.22 6.44 3.30
C GLN A 31 -6.80 7.00 3.43
N LEU A 32 -6.65 8.32 3.51
CA LEU A 32 -5.37 8.97 3.75
C LEU A 32 -4.84 8.64 5.15
N LEU A 33 -3.57 8.21 5.25
CA LEU A 33 -2.93 7.92 6.52
C LEU A 33 -1.95 9.00 6.97
N GLY A 34 -1.24 9.64 6.03
CA GLY A 34 -0.29 10.72 6.35
C GLY A 34 0.81 10.88 5.30
N GLN A 35 1.86 11.62 5.69
CA GLN A 35 3.08 11.83 4.90
C GLN A 35 4.28 11.28 5.67
N VAL A 36 5.24 10.67 4.97
CA VAL A 36 6.49 10.18 5.58
C VAL A 36 7.67 10.37 4.62
N ASP A 37 8.90 10.40 5.13
CA ASP A 37 10.09 10.46 4.30
C ASP A 37 10.38 9.09 3.64
N LEU A 38 10.68 9.09 2.34
CA LEU A 38 11.00 7.88 1.59
C LEU A 38 12.16 7.09 2.21
N GLU A 39 13.17 7.74 2.78
CA GLU A 39 14.32 7.05 3.38
C GLU A 39 13.88 6.17 4.56
N SER A 40 12.83 6.55 5.30
CA SER A 40 12.31 5.72 6.40
C SER A 40 11.60 4.44 5.94
N LEU A 41 11.21 4.36 4.65
CA LEU A 41 10.59 3.19 4.05
C LEU A 41 11.58 2.37 3.20
N ARG A 42 12.81 2.86 3.03
CA ARG A 42 13.76 2.34 2.04
C ARG A 42 14.19 0.90 2.32
N GLU A 43 14.36 0.55 3.58
CA GLU A 43 14.77 -0.80 3.99
C GLU A 43 13.62 -1.82 3.88
N GLU A 44 12.38 -1.34 3.87
CA GLU A 44 11.18 -2.18 3.82
C GLU A 44 10.65 -2.36 2.39
N LEU A 45 10.83 -1.38 1.51
CA LEU A 45 10.30 -1.41 0.15
C LEU A 45 11.19 -2.18 -0.84
N PRO A 46 10.61 -2.99 -1.74
CA PRO A 46 11.32 -3.59 -2.87
C PRO A 46 11.97 -2.53 -3.77
N GLN A 47 13.09 -2.87 -4.41
CA GLN A 47 13.81 -1.93 -5.29
C GLN A 47 12.94 -1.37 -6.43
N GLU A 48 12.04 -2.17 -6.99
CA GLU A 48 11.11 -1.72 -8.04
C GLU A 48 10.11 -0.66 -7.54
N ALA A 49 9.60 -0.83 -6.32
CA ALA A 49 8.74 0.14 -5.66
C ALA A 49 9.49 1.46 -5.38
N LEU A 50 10.71 1.37 -4.86
CA LEU A 50 11.56 2.53 -4.63
C LEU A 50 11.84 3.29 -5.92
N ARG A 51 12.20 2.58 -6.99
CA ARG A 51 12.44 3.17 -8.30
C ARG A 51 11.19 3.87 -8.83
N GLY A 52 10.02 3.24 -8.71
CA GLY A 52 8.74 3.86 -9.08
C GLY A 52 8.50 5.18 -8.36
N LEU A 53 8.68 5.21 -7.03
CA LEU A 53 8.50 6.43 -6.24
C LEU A 53 9.49 7.53 -6.63
N VAL A 54 10.77 7.20 -6.84
CA VAL A 54 11.80 8.16 -7.28
C VAL A 54 11.50 8.71 -8.68
N GLU A 55 10.92 7.90 -9.57
CA GLU A 55 10.46 8.31 -10.90
C GLU A 55 9.13 9.11 -10.87
N GLY A 56 8.63 9.49 -9.69
CA GLY A 56 7.38 10.24 -9.58
C GLY A 56 6.12 9.38 -9.74
N ARG A 57 6.24 8.05 -9.69
CA ARG A 57 5.13 7.12 -9.92
C ARG A 57 4.48 6.67 -8.62
N ARG A 58 3.19 6.38 -8.74
CA ARG A 58 2.38 5.74 -7.70
C ARG A 58 2.74 4.25 -7.58
N VAL A 59 2.86 3.75 -6.36
CA VAL A 59 3.17 2.35 -6.06
C VAL A 59 2.08 1.73 -5.18
N VAL A 60 1.74 0.48 -5.49
CA VAL A 60 0.76 -0.32 -4.73
C VAL A 60 1.48 -1.45 -4.01
N ILE A 61 1.29 -1.55 -2.69
CA ILE A 61 1.80 -2.65 -1.86
C ILE A 61 0.65 -3.59 -1.53
N ARG A 62 0.78 -4.83 -1.98
CA ARG A 62 -0.19 -5.93 -1.77
C ARG A 62 0.31 -7.00 -0.80
N ASP A 63 1.58 -6.93 -0.44
CA ASP A 63 2.16 -7.80 0.57
C ASP A 63 1.67 -7.35 1.95
N VAL A 64 0.93 -8.22 2.64
CA VAL A 64 0.32 -7.92 3.93
C VAL A 64 1.37 -7.65 5.02
N GLY A 65 2.51 -8.36 4.98
CA GLY A 65 3.58 -8.17 5.96
C GLY A 65 4.23 -6.80 5.80
N LEU A 66 4.59 -6.43 4.57
CA LEU A 66 5.13 -5.11 4.24
C LEU A 66 4.12 -3.99 4.52
N ALA A 67 2.85 -4.20 4.16
CA ALA A 67 1.80 -3.25 4.45
C ALA A 67 1.63 -3.01 5.96
N SER A 68 1.60 -4.07 6.77
CA SER A 68 1.52 -3.96 8.24
C SER A 68 2.70 -3.19 8.82
N LYS A 69 3.93 -3.46 8.39
CA LYS A 69 5.11 -2.71 8.85
C LYS A 69 5.02 -1.22 8.52
N ILE A 70 4.59 -0.88 7.30
CA ILE A 70 4.40 0.53 6.91
C ILE A 70 3.30 1.16 7.78
N LEU A 71 2.20 0.45 8.04
CA LEU A 71 1.13 0.91 8.93
C LEU A 71 1.57 1.09 10.39
N GLU A 72 2.46 0.24 10.89
CA GLU A 72 3.07 0.34 12.22
C GLU A 72 3.87 1.63 12.37
N LEU A 73 4.59 2.09 11.33
CA LEU A 73 5.24 3.40 11.33
C LEU A 73 4.24 4.55 11.54
N PHE A 74 2.97 4.36 11.14
CA PHE A 74 1.87 5.31 11.37
C PHE A 74 1.01 4.97 12.61
N ASN A 75 1.43 4.04 13.48
CA ASN A 75 0.68 3.54 14.64
C ASN A 75 -0.75 3.06 14.33
N ARG A 76 -0.98 2.51 13.13
CA ARG A 76 -2.29 1.98 12.70
C ARG A 76 -2.26 0.46 12.74
N ARG A 77 -3.24 -0.19 13.38
CA ARG A 77 -3.42 -1.65 13.27
C ARG A 77 -4.54 -1.97 12.27
N PRO A 78 -4.31 -2.88 11.32
CA PRO A 78 -5.39 -3.37 10.47
C PRO A 78 -6.41 -4.15 11.32
N SER A 79 -7.71 -4.06 10.99
CA SER A 79 -8.69 -4.97 11.58
C SER A 79 -8.45 -6.38 11.01
N GLU A 80 -8.59 -7.41 11.84
CA GLU A 80 -8.25 -8.80 11.52
C GLU A 80 -9.05 -9.43 10.36
N SER A 81 -9.99 -8.70 9.75
CA SER A 81 -10.95 -9.22 8.76
C SER A 81 -10.87 -8.52 7.39
N SER A 82 -9.83 -7.72 7.11
CA SER A 82 -9.77 -6.91 5.87
C SER A 82 -8.50 -7.19 5.07
N PHE A 83 -8.62 -7.44 3.75
CA PHE A 83 -7.48 -7.35 2.84
C PHE A 83 -7.17 -5.87 2.57
N ILE A 84 -5.90 -5.48 2.73
CA ILE A 84 -5.47 -4.08 2.70
C ILE A 84 -4.43 -3.90 1.59
N GLU A 85 -4.73 -3.01 0.66
CA GLU A 85 -3.72 -2.48 -0.27
C GLU A 85 -3.22 -1.13 0.27
N LEU A 86 -1.90 -0.92 0.31
CA LEU A 86 -1.34 0.41 0.54
C LEU A 86 -0.98 1.07 -0.77
N LEU A 87 -1.30 2.35 -0.86
CA LEU A 87 -0.93 3.23 -1.93
C LEU A 87 0.11 4.23 -1.46
N LEU A 88 1.24 4.28 -2.15
CA LEU A 88 2.32 5.22 -1.90
C LEU A 88 2.43 6.15 -3.10
N GLU A 89 2.42 7.45 -2.86
CA GLU A 89 2.48 8.49 -3.88
C GLU A 89 3.56 9.51 -3.51
N PRO A 90 4.42 9.94 -4.45
CA PRO A 90 5.33 11.05 -4.19
C PRO A 90 4.54 12.34 -3.94
N LEU A 91 5.08 13.18 -3.06
CA LEU A 91 4.57 14.53 -2.81
C LEU A 91 5.47 15.54 -3.54
N GLU A 92 4.85 16.44 -4.30
CA GLU A 92 5.51 17.60 -4.92
C GLU A 92 6.04 18.60 -3.87
#